data_AF-A0A5C3NDS1-F1
#
_entry.id   AF-A0A5C3NDS1-F1
#
_cell.length_a   1.000
_cell.length_b   1.000
_cell.length_c   1.000
_cell.angle_alpha   90.00
_cell.angle_beta   90.00
_cell.angle_gamma   90.00
#
_symmetry.space_group_name_H-M   'P 1'
#
loop_
_entity.id
_entity.type
_entity.pdbx_description
1 polymer ?
#
loop_
_entity_poly.entity_id
_entity_poly.type
_entity_poly.pdbx_seq_one_letter_code
_entity_poly.pdbx_strand_id
1 'polypeptide(L)' 'MHHTSQPEPIHTWVWAATSAMNNNNAFPNGTRVFFWDASGNVKYGTVMSTSRLGDGTQIAVIKIDGSGEQVQLP' A
#
# COMPACT_ATOMS: atom_id res chain seq x y z
N MET A 1 34.66 -39.14 -28.28
CA MET A 1 33.87 -37.93 -28.59
C MET A 1 32.70 -37.92 -27.63
N HIS A 2 32.81 -37.13 -26.55
CA HIS A 2 31.78 -36.98 -25.53
C HIS A 2 30.60 -36.20 -26.13
N HIS A 3 29.43 -36.82 -26.22
CA HIS A 3 28.16 -36.10 -26.34
C HIS A 3 27.31 -36.51 -25.14
N THR A 4 27.45 -35.77 -24.05
CA THR A 4 26.61 -35.90 -22.87
C THR A 4 25.38 -35.04 -23.10
N SER A 5 24.23 -35.67 -23.35
CA SER A 5 22.93 -35.00 -23.38
C SER A 5 22.63 -34.49 -21.97
N GLN A 6 22.77 -33.19 -21.72
CA GLN A 6 22.29 -32.58 -20.49
C GLN A 6 20.76 -32.75 -20.41
N PRO A 7 20.21 -33.21 -19.27
CA PRO A 7 18.77 -33.12 -19.08
C PRO A 7 18.37 -31.65 -18.92
N GLU A 8 17.37 -31.22 -19.69
CA GLU A 8 16.73 -29.91 -19.60
C GLU A 8 16.31 -29.61 -18.15
N PRO A 9 16.54 -28.40 -17.61
CA PRO A 9 16.13 -28.06 -16.27
C PRO A 9 14.59 -28.10 -16.17
N ILE A 10 14.10 -29.07 -15.41
CA ILE A 10 12.70 -29.14 -14.98
C ILE A 10 12.28 -27.84 -14.27
N HIS A 11 11.28 -27.18 -14.85
CA HIS A 11 10.37 -26.20 -14.25
C HIS A 11 10.62 -25.91 -12.76
N THR A 12 11.13 -24.71 -12.43
CA THR A 12 10.61 -23.79 -11.39
C THR A 12 11.48 -22.51 -11.37
N TRP A 13 10.99 -21.44 -12.00
CA TRP A 13 11.47 -20.08 -11.70
C TRP A 13 10.40 -19.37 -10.87
N VAL A 14 10.30 -19.71 -9.58
CA VAL A 14 9.66 -18.79 -8.61
C VAL A 14 10.77 -18.01 -7.95
N TRP A 15 11.16 -16.90 -8.58
CA TRP A 15 11.76 -15.78 -7.86
C TRP A 15 10.83 -14.58 -8.07
N ALA A 16 9.62 -14.65 -7.53
CA ALA A 16 9.00 -13.41 -7.08
C ALA A 16 9.81 -12.93 -5.86
N ALA A 17 11.02 -12.43 -6.10
CA ALA A 17 11.55 -11.40 -5.24
C ALA A 17 10.67 -10.18 -5.50
N THR A 18 9.49 -10.17 -4.87
CA THR A 18 8.93 -8.92 -4.39
C THR A 18 9.93 -8.43 -3.35
N SER A 19 11.12 -7.98 -3.80
CA SER A 19 11.86 -6.93 -3.13
C SER A 19 10.77 -5.95 -2.76
N ALA A 20 10.53 -5.77 -1.46
CA ALA A 20 9.41 -4.97 -0.99
C ALA A 20 9.40 -3.72 -1.86
N MET A 21 8.43 -3.62 -2.80
CA MET A 21 8.29 -2.45 -3.66
C MET A 21 8.40 -1.33 -2.68
N ASN A 22 9.40 -0.45 -2.79
CA ASN A 22 9.64 0.58 -1.78
C ASN A 22 8.31 1.27 -1.50
N ASN A 23 7.62 0.81 -0.45
CA ASN A 23 6.21 1.08 -0.26
C ASN A 23 6.23 2.31 0.61
N ASN A 24 6.71 3.41 0.01
CA ASN A 24 6.77 4.72 0.60
C ASN A 24 5.35 5.32 0.69
N ASN A 25 4.39 4.46 1.04
CA ASN A 25 3.03 4.77 1.39
C ASN A 25 2.94 4.56 2.90
N ALA A 26 2.91 5.66 3.66
CA ALA A 26 2.79 5.59 5.11
C ALA A 26 1.42 5.02 5.53
N PHE A 27 0.43 5.03 4.62
CA PHE A 27 -0.95 4.68 4.88
C PHE A 27 -1.50 3.73 3.80
N PRO A 28 -1.13 2.45 3.77
CA PRO A 28 -1.72 1.47 2.86
C PRO A 28 -3.25 1.41 2.93
N ASN A 29 -3.92 1.07 1.82
CA ASN A 29 -5.36 0.86 1.82
C ASN A 29 -5.76 -0.22 2.85
N GLY A 30 -6.81 0.04 3.61
CA GLY A 30 -7.25 -0.80 4.72
C GLY A 30 -6.62 -0.45 6.07
N THR A 31 -5.61 0.44 6.11
CA THR A 31 -4.99 0.88 7.37
C THR A 31 -5.98 1.62 8.25
N ARG A 32 -6.02 1.27 9.54
CA ARG A 32 -6.81 1.97 10.56
C ARG A 32 -6.03 3.17 11.06
N VAL A 33 -6.65 4.33 11.10
CA VAL A 33 -6.03 5.60 11.50
C VAL A 33 -6.90 6.36 12.49
N PHE A 34 -6.29 7.28 13.24
CA PHE A 34 -6.99 8.33 13.96
C PHE A 34 -6.43 9.69 13.57
N PHE A 35 -7.25 10.73 13.63
CA PHE A 35 -6.85 12.11 13.37
C PHE A 35 -7.71 13.08 14.18
N TRP A 36 -7.24 14.33 14.31
CA TRP A 36 -7.98 15.39 14.97
C TRP A 36 -8.73 16.22 13.93
N ASP A 37 -10.01 16.49 14.15
CA ASP A 37 -10.74 17.47 13.34
C ASP A 37 -10.39 18.91 13.78
N ALA A 38 -10.81 19.90 12.99
CA ALA A 38 -10.56 21.31 13.28
C ALA A 38 -11.18 21.80 14.60
N SER A 39 -12.15 21.06 15.15
CA SER A 39 -12.78 21.33 16.43
C SER A 39 -12.08 20.64 17.60
N GLY A 40 -10.99 19.91 17.35
CA GLY A 40 -10.23 19.18 18.37
C GLY A 40 -10.85 17.85 18.78
N ASN A 41 -11.78 17.28 18.00
CA ASN A 41 -12.30 15.93 18.28
C ASN A 41 -11.45 14.87 17.58
N VAL A 42 -11.19 13.76 18.28
CA VAL A 42 -10.57 12.58 17.66
C VAL A 42 -11.58 11.87 16.78
N LYS A 43 -11.17 11.57 15.55
CA LYS A 43 -11.90 10.73 14.58
C LYS A 43 -11.10 9.47 14.33
N TYR A 44 -11.80 8.37 14.09
CA TYR A 44 -11.23 7.08 13.70
C TYR A 44 -11.76 6.71 12.32
N GLY A 45 -10.93 6.03 11.52
CA GLY A 45 -11.36 5.60 10.19
C GLY A 45 -10.41 4.61 9.54
N THR A 46 -10.78 4.22 8.32
CA THR A 46 -10.02 3.31 7.47
C THR A 46 -9.58 4.03 6.20
N VAL A 47 -8.31 3.92 5.87
CA VAL A 47 -7.75 4.44 4.61
C VAL A 47 -8.33 3.64 3.45
N MET A 48 -8.99 4.33 2.53
CA MET A 48 -9.61 3.73 1.35
C MET A 48 -8.66 3.76 0.16
N SER A 49 -7.95 4.89 -0.01
CA SER A 49 -6.97 5.08 -1.07
C SER A 49 -5.93 6.13 -0.66
N THR A 50 -4.79 6.09 -1.34
CA THR A 50 -3.78 7.15 -1.25
C THR A 50 -3.31 7.56 -2.64
N SER A 51 -2.97 8.83 -2.81
CA SER A 51 -2.28 9.35 -3.99
C SER A 51 -1.08 10.20 -3.56
N ARG A 52 -0.17 10.48 -4.49
CA ARG A 52 0.98 11.35 -4.23
C ARG A 52 1.01 12.46 -5.25
N LEU A 53 1.16 13.69 -4.77
CA LEU A 53 1.34 14.86 -5.63
C LEU A 53 2.78 14.93 -6.14
N GLY A 54 3.01 15.79 -7.14
CA GLY A 54 4.34 15.97 -7.75
C GLY A 54 5.39 16.53 -6.78
N ASP A 55 4.97 17.17 -5.69
CA ASP A 55 5.82 17.67 -4.61
C ASP A 55 6.14 16.61 -3.53
N GLY A 56 5.59 15.40 -3.66
CA GLY A 56 5.79 14.30 -2.73
C GLY A 56 4.77 14.23 -1.58
N THR A 57 3.85 15.19 -1.47
CA THR A 57 2.75 15.17 -0.48
C THR A 57 1.86 13.95 -0.72
N GLN A 58 1.52 13.22 0.36
CA GLN A 58 0.69 12.03 0.30
C GLN A 58 -0.74 12.35 0.71
N ILE A 59 -1.67 12.28 -0.23
CA ILE A 59 -3.08 12.44 0.06
C ILE A 59 -3.68 11.08 0.45
N ALA A 60 -4.36 11.02 1.60
CA ALA A 60 -5.14 9.89 2.06
C ALA A 60 -6.65 10.18 2.00
N VAL A 61 -7.41 9.25 1.42
CA VAL A 61 -8.88 9.25 1.49
C VAL A 61 -9.27 8.27 2.59
N ILE A 62 -9.99 8.75 3.61
CA ILE A 62 -10.31 8.00 4.83
C ILE A 62 -11.82 7.92 4.97
N LYS A 63 -12.36 6.71 5.16
CA LYS A 63 -13.75 6.49 5.57
C LYS A 63 -13.85 6.54 7.09
N ILE A 64 -14.63 7.46 7.63
CA ILE A 64 -14.84 7.64 9.07
C ILE A 64 -15.73 6.53 9.61
N ASP A 65 -15.32 5.98 10.75
CA ASP A 65 -16.09 4.96 11.47
C ASP A 65 -17.41 5.51 11.99
N GLY A 66 -18.47 4.70 11.91
CA GLY A 66 -19.82 5.08 12.37
C GLY A 66 -20.60 5.94 11.39
N SER A 67 -20.04 7.06 10.90
CA SER A 67 -20.73 7.92 9.93
C SER A 67 -20.64 7.39 8.49
N GLY A 68 -19.56 6.69 8.14
CA GLY A 68 -19.29 6.25 6.77
C GLY A 68 -18.92 7.38 5.80
N GLU A 69 -18.84 8.62 6.27
CA GLU A 69 -18.38 9.79 5.52
C GLU A 69 -16.92 9.61 5.08
N GLN A 70 -16.55 10.19 3.94
CA GLN A 70 -15.18 10.19 3.46
C GLN A 70 -14.55 11.57 3.61
N VAL A 71 -13.32 11.60 4.13
CA VAL A 71 -12.51 12.80 4.23
C VAL A 71 -11.18 12.61 3.52
N GLN A 72 -10.60 13.71 3.06
CA GLN A 72 -9.32 13.72 2.37
C GLN A 72 -8.32 14.57 3.16
N LEU A 73 -7.18 13.98 3.52
CA LEU A 73 -6.12 14.63 4.29
C LEU A 73 -4.77 14.50 3.57
N PRO A 74 -3.93 15.55 3.57
CA PRO A 74 -2.57 15.52 3.04
C PRO A 74 -1.53 14.93 4.01
#